data_AF-A0A956F8J1-F1
#
_entry.id   AF-A0A956F8J1-F1
#
_cell.length_a   1.000
_cell.length_b   1.000
_cell.length_c   1.000
_cell.angle_alpha   90.00
_cell.angle_beta   90.00
_cell.angle_gamma   90.00
#
_symmetry.space_group_name_H-M   'P 1'
#
loop_
_entity.id
_entity.type
_entity.pdbx_description
1 polymer ?
#
loop_
_entity_poly.entity_id
_entity_poly.type
_entity_poly.pdbx_seq_one_letter_code
_entity_poly.pdbx_strand_id
1 'polypeptide(L)'
;MGSSDERSGFSCRRRHQASRLVSSRLACLLLGLGGCNQTPSEVTDEGTSSTSIGEAGTTTSTGGSSSTTATLDETGIGSGSATSGGTSTGEDGTSTGEDATSTSTGEGSSEESSGGVSDVGCADGEREALLDELAFPSIAACSGGFGVPGVGTNTPTCGRNGGDDGPSPDGLTCSIDDLCAAGWHVCVSQGEVGAMGIADCGSLSWNLGFYATAQSGEGDNACAATGTNDVFGCGDVGYTNISGCAPLNRSTGNLCVELMGPWDCPSNVDEVGTLVKTGPDFGGALCCRD
;
A
#
# COMPACT_ATOMS: atom_id res chain seq x y z
N MET A 1 -38.77 -40.22 -31.69
CA MET A 1 -39.75 -39.51 -30.84
C MET A 1 -39.06 -39.28 -29.50
N GLY A 2 -38.33 -38.22 -29.24
CA GLY A 2 -38.47 -36.82 -29.63
C GLY A 2 -38.51 -36.04 -28.32
N SER A 3 -37.38 -35.50 -27.89
CA SER A 3 -37.35 -34.39 -26.94
C SER A 3 -35.98 -33.70 -27.03
N SER A 4 -36.05 -32.42 -27.36
CA SER A 4 -34.96 -31.60 -27.87
C SER A 4 -34.14 -30.96 -26.76
N ASP A 5 -32.83 -30.93 -26.97
CA ASP A 5 -31.85 -30.05 -26.31
C ASP A 5 -32.16 -28.57 -26.60
N GLU A 6 -32.33 -27.75 -25.56
CA GLU A 6 -32.29 -26.30 -25.67
C GLU A 6 -30.96 -25.78 -25.09
N ARG A 7 -30.04 -25.44 -26.00
CA ARG A 7 -28.82 -24.68 -25.71
C ARG A 7 -29.15 -23.19 -25.68
N SER A 8 -29.09 -22.58 -24.50
CA SER A 8 -29.11 -21.13 -24.34
C SER A 8 -27.77 -20.52 -24.76
N GLY A 9 -27.75 -19.92 -25.95
CA GLY A 9 -26.65 -19.11 -26.45
C GLY A 9 -26.72 -17.69 -25.87
N PHE A 10 -25.75 -17.31 -25.05
CA PHE A 10 -25.55 -15.91 -24.65
C PHE A 10 -24.90 -15.14 -25.82
N SER A 11 -25.70 -14.28 -26.45
CA SER A 11 -25.28 -13.34 -27.48
C SER A 11 -24.59 -12.13 -26.84
N CYS A 12 -23.25 -12.06 -26.93
CA CYS A 12 -22.48 -10.87 -26.60
C CYS A 12 -22.72 -9.80 -27.68
N ARG A 13 -23.67 -8.88 -27.44
CA ARG A 13 -23.88 -7.71 -28.29
C ARG A 13 -22.77 -6.68 -28.04
N ARG A 14 -21.74 -6.67 -28.89
CA ARG A 14 -20.88 -5.51 -29.13
C ARG A 14 -21.72 -4.32 -29.57
N ARG A 15 -21.86 -3.30 -28.72
CA ARG A 15 -22.24 -1.96 -29.18
C ARG A 15 -20.98 -1.25 -29.66
N HIS A 16 -20.82 -1.20 -30.98
CA HIS A 16 -19.98 -0.19 -31.62
C HIS A 16 -20.60 1.18 -31.35
N GLN A 17 -19.98 2.00 -30.49
CA GLN A 17 -20.16 3.44 -30.57
C GLN A 17 -19.11 4.01 -31.52
N ALA A 18 -19.63 4.57 -32.60
CA ALA A 18 -18.88 5.21 -33.66
C ALA A 18 -18.34 6.57 -33.20
N SER A 19 -17.06 6.74 -33.46
CA SER A 19 -16.32 7.96 -33.80
C SER A 19 -17.12 9.27 -33.87
N ARG A 20 -16.73 10.24 -33.04
CA ARG A 20 -16.69 11.65 -33.43
C ARG A 20 -15.28 12.19 -33.24
N LEU A 21 -14.55 12.22 -34.36
CA LEU A 21 -13.40 13.08 -34.58
C LEU A 21 -13.87 14.54 -34.50
N VAL A 22 -13.39 15.29 -33.50
CA VAL A 22 -13.31 16.75 -33.63
C VAL A 22 -11.84 17.09 -33.73
N SER A 23 -11.42 17.20 -34.98
CA SER A 23 -10.20 17.87 -35.41
C SER A 23 -10.39 19.36 -35.12
N SER A 24 -9.59 19.90 -34.19
CA SER A 24 -9.36 21.34 -34.11
C SER A 24 -7.88 21.58 -33.89
N ARG A 25 -7.11 21.44 -34.97
CA ARG A 25 -5.85 22.16 -35.13
C ARG A 25 -6.22 23.56 -35.60
N LEU A 26 -6.22 24.53 -34.69
CA LEU A 26 -6.14 25.93 -35.06
C LEU A 26 -4.80 26.48 -34.58
N ALA A 27 -4.13 27.10 -35.55
CA ALA A 27 -2.80 27.64 -35.49
C ALA A 27 -2.59 28.65 -34.35
N CYS A 28 -1.44 28.59 -33.71
CA CYS A 28 -0.84 29.75 -33.07
C CYS A 28 0.65 29.74 -33.40
N LEU A 29 0.99 30.37 -34.53
CA LEU A 29 2.35 30.67 -34.92
C LEU A 29 2.51 32.20 -34.92
N LEU A 30 3.38 32.67 -34.03
CA LEU A 30 4.20 33.90 -34.12
C LEU A 30 3.49 35.26 -34.24
N LEU A 31 3.57 36.06 -33.16
CA LEU A 31 4.29 37.36 -33.08
C LEU A 31 3.86 38.11 -31.81
N GLY A 32 4.80 38.40 -30.91
CA GLY A 32 4.49 39.21 -29.72
C GLY A 32 5.63 39.29 -28.71
N LEU A 33 6.70 40.01 -29.06
CA LEU A 33 7.62 40.61 -28.08
C LEU A 33 6.81 41.57 -27.20
N GLY A 34 6.64 41.23 -25.92
CA GLY A 34 5.98 42.08 -24.94
C GLY A 34 6.46 41.72 -23.54
N GLY A 35 7.40 42.49 -23.02
CA GLY A 35 7.95 42.30 -21.68
C GLY A 35 6.92 42.56 -20.58
N CYS A 36 6.85 41.66 -19.62
CA CYS A 36 6.29 41.94 -18.30
C CYS A 36 7.44 42.29 -17.36
N ASN A 37 7.70 43.59 -17.29
CA ASN A 37 8.41 44.26 -16.22
C ASN A 37 7.61 44.06 -14.91
N GLN A 38 8.05 43.14 -14.03
CA GLN A 38 7.55 43.10 -12.66
C GLN A 38 8.51 43.93 -11.80
N THR A 39 8.06 45.14 -11.48
CA THR A 39 8.62 46.01 -10.46
C THR A 39 8.41 45.39 -9.07
N PRO A 40 9.37 45.53 -8.15
CA PRO A 40 9.22 45.13 -6.76
C PRO A 40 8.29 46.11 -6.03
N SER A 41 7.28 45.59 -5.34
CA SER A 41 6.55 46.37 -4.36
C SER A 41 7.38 46.44 -3.08
N GLU A 42 7.99 47.59 -2.84
CA GLU A 42 8.34 48.05 -1.50
C GLU A 42 7.06 48.10 -0.66
N VAL A 43 7.00 47.31 0.42
CA VAL A 43 6.07 47.54 1.52
C VAL A 43 6.89 48.04 2.68
N THR A 44 6.59 49.28 3.04
CA THR A 44 7.17 50.03 4.14
C THR A 44 6.69 49.46 5.47
N ASP A 45 7.66 49.29 6.36
CA ASP A 45 7.59 49.12 7.80
C ASP A 45 6.54 50.03 8.46
N GLU A 46 5.76 49.51 9.42
CA GLU A 46 5.44 50.21 10.68
C GLU A 46 5.12 49.16 11.75
N GLY A 47 5.90 49.21 12.83
CA GLY A 47 5.80 48.30 13.95
C GLY A 47 4.53 48.42 14.78
N THR A 48 4.26 47.39 15.56
CA THR A 48 3.58 47.52 16.85
C THR A 48 4.09 46.42 17.76
N SER A 49 4.97 46.81 18.67
CA SER A 49 5.23 46.09 19.91
C SER A 49 3.92 45.91 20.67
N SER A 50 3.56 44.67 21.00
CA SER A 50 2.69 44.40 22.14
C SER A 50 3.19 43.19 22.91
N THR A 51 3.74 43.52 24.07
CA THR A 51 4.01 42.62 25.19
C THR A 51 2.69 42.03 25.68
N SER A 52 2.57 40.70 25.68
CA SER A 52 1.56 40.01 26.47
C SER A 52 2.22 38.89 27.28
N ILE A 53 2.43 39.21 28.55
CA ILE A 53 2.77 38.28 29.63
C ILE A 53 1.47 37.52 29.91
N GLY A 54 1.42 36.23 29.55
CA GLY A 54 0.32 35.35 29.87
C GLY A 54 0.76 34.35 30.92
N GLU A 55 0.39 34.61 32.18
CA GLU A 55 0.39 33.61 33.25
C GLU A 55 -0.55 32.46 32.86
N ALA A 56 -0.02 31.24 32.74
CA ALA A 56 -0.83 30.03 32.71
C ALA A 56 -0.60 29.25 34.00
N GLY A 57 -1.67 29.18 34.79
CA GLY A 57 -1.67 28.61 36.13
C GLY A 57 -1.39 27.11 36.14
N THR A 58 -0.54 26.72 37.08
CA THR A 58 -0.36 25.37 37.57
C THR A 58 -1.67 24.88 38.21
N THR A 59 -2.33 23.89 37.59
CA THR A 59 -3.34 23.06 38.27
C THR A 59 -2.83 21.64 38.34
N THR A 60 -2.15 21.35 39.45
CA THR A 60 -1.80 19.99 39.86
C THR A 60 -3.08 19.25 40.25
N SER A 61 -3.56 18.37 39.38
CA SER A 61 -4.61 17.41 39.70
C SER A 61 -3.97 16.04 39.93
N THR A 62 -3.60 15.79 41.18
CA THR A 62 -3.14 14.50 41.68
C THR A 62 -4.36 13.58 41.83
N GLY A 63 -4.75 12.90 40.76
CA GLY A 63 -5.77 11.85 40.77
C GLY A 63 -5.11 10.49 41.00
N GLY A 64 -5.07 10.04 42.25
CA GLY A 64 -4.66 8.68 42.59
C GLY A 64 -5.67 7.66 42.06
N SER A 65 -5.21 6.72 41.23
CA SER A 65 -5.93 5.48 40.97
C SER A 65 -5.26 4.36 41.73
N SER A 66 -5.99 3.93 42.76
CA SER A 66 -5.69 2.83 43.66
C SER A 66 -5.53 1.54 42.87
N SER A 67 -4.36 0.92 43.04
CA SER A 67 -4.15 -0.49 42.78
C SER A 67 -5.11 -1.31 43.65
N THR A 68 -5.91 -2.17 43.03
CA THR A 68 -6.50 -3.32 43.69
C THR A 68 -5.91 -4.56 43.07
N THR A 69 -4.93 -5.11 43.78
CA THR A 69 -4.49 -6.50 43.67
C THR A 69 -5.66 -7.42 44.01
N ALA A 70 -6.15 -8.18 43.03
CA ALA A 70 -6.96 -9.37 43.28
C ALA A 70 -6.11 -10.60 42.98
N THR A 71 -5.69 -11.24 44.07
CA THR A 71 -5.07 -12.56 44.17
C THR A 71 -6.07 -13.67 43.87
N LEU A 72 -5.62 -14.63 43.04
CA LEU A 72 -5.74 -16.10 43.11
C LEU A 72 -7.01 -16.71 43.74
N ASP A 73 -7.74 -17.55 42.99
CA ASP A 73 -7.79 -19.03 43.20
C ASP A 73 -8.80 -19.69 42.21
N GLU A 74 -8.67 -21.01 42.10
CA GLU A 74 -9.56 -22.05 41.56
C GLU A 74 -9.37 -22.56 40.12
N THR A 75 -8.49 -23.58 40.04
CA THR A 75 -8.81 -24.96 39.63
C THR A 75 -9.75 -25.20 38.45
N GLY A 76 -9.22 -25.85 37.40
CA GLY A 76 -10.05 -26.39 36.32
C GLY A 76 -9.32 -27.40 35.44
N ILE A 77 -9.48 -28.67 35.78
CA ILE A 77 -8.97 -29.90 35.15
C ILE A 77 -9.41 -30.00 33.68
N GLY A 78 -8.54 -30.49 32.79
CA GLY A 78 -8.93 -30.80 31.41
C GLY A 78 -7.85 -31.42 30.53
N SER A 79 -7.36 -32.61 30.88
CA SER A 79 -6.61 -33.48 29.96
C SER A 79 -7.50 -33.91 28.78
N GLY A 80 -7.05 -33.67 27.55
CA GLY A 80 -7.70 -34.10 26.32
C GLY A 80 -6.68 -34.50 25.27
N SER A 81 -6.11 -35.69 25.45
CA SER A 81 -5.29 -36.38 24.47
C SER A 81 -6.19 -36.87 23.33
N ALA A 82 -5.91 -36.49 22.09
CA ALA A 82 -6.48 -37.11 20.90
C ALA A 82 -5.36 -37.46 19.92
N THR A 83 -4.85 -38.67 20.10
CA THR A 83 -4.07 -39.43 19.13
C THR A 83 -4.97 -39.81 17.96
N SER A 84 -4.52 -39.54 16.74
CA SER A 84 -4.97 -40.17 15.49
C SER A 84 -3.76 -40.08 14.54
N GLY A 85 -3.00 -41.13 14.22
CA GLY A 85 -3.39 -42.52 14.06
C GLY A 85 -3.80 -42.80 12.62
N GLY A 86 -2.95 -42.46 11.65
CA GLY A 86 -3.16 -42.70 10.22
C GLY A 86 -1.96 -43.39 9.59
N THR A 87 -1.96 -44.71 9.63
CA THR A 87 -1.08 -45.59 8.86
C THR A 87 -1.70 -45.82 7.48
N SER A 88 -0.97 -45.53 6.40
CA SER A 88 -1.23 -46.15 5.09
C SER A 88 0.08 -46.50 4.40
N THR A 89 0.26 -47.81 4.29
CA THR A 89 1.27 -48.58 3.57
C THR A 89 1.00 -48.63 2.06
N GLY A 90 2.07 -48.70 1.26
CA GLY A 90 2.09 -49.17 -0.14
C GLY A 90 2.04 -48.05 -1.19
N GLU A 91 2.81 -48.06 -2.29
CA GLU A 91 3.50 -49.16 -2.96
C GLU A 91 4.81 -48.68 -3.64
N ASP A 92 5.71 -49.66 -3.73
CA ASP A 92 6.94 -49.72 -4.50
C ASP A 92 6.71 -49.41 -5.99
N GLY A 93 7.55 -48.53 -6.55
CA GLY A 93 7.54 -48.16 -7.96
C GLY A 93 8.96 -47.98 -8.48
N THR A 94 9.66 -49.10 -8.62
CA THR A 94 10.98 -49.20 -9.25
C THR A 94 10.90 -48.75 -10.72
N SER A 95 11.70 -47.75 -11.08
CA SER A 95 12.18 -47.58 -12.45
C SER A 95 13.62 -47.05 -12.44
N THR A 96 14.53 -48.01 -12.56
CA THR A 96 15.91 -47.86 -13.01
C THR A 96 15.96 -47.13 -14.35
N GLY A 97 16.68 -46.01 -14.40
CA GLY A 97 16.97 -45.24 -15.61
C GLY A 97 18.38 -44.69 -15.51
N GLU A 98 19.23 -45.17 -16.40
CA GLU A 98 20.69 -45.12 -16.42
C GLU A 98 21.31 -43.70 -16.56
N ASP A 99 22.43 -43.55 -15.87
CA ASP A 99 23.66 -42.83 -16.24
C ASP A 99 23.60 -41.78 -17.37
N ALA A 100 23.75 -40.51 -16.98
CA ALA A 100 24.59 -39.56 -17.69
C ALA A 100 25.28 -38.65 -16.66
N THR A 101 26.42 -39.13 -16.16
CA THR A 101 27.38 -38.32 -15.42
C THR A 101 27.90 -37.21 -16.34
N SER A 102 27.33 -36.01 -16.23
CA SER A 102 27.88 -34.80 -16.82
C SER A 102 28.41 -33.93 -15.68
N THR A 103 29.70 -34.09 -15.41
CA THR A 103 30.47 -33.25 -14.50
C THR A 103 30.51 -31.82 -15.05
N SER A 104 29.50 -31.02 -14.74
CA SER A 104 29.57 -29.57 -14.89
C SER A 104 30.25 -29.02 -13.64
N THR A 105 31.56 -28.78 -13.77
CA THR A 105 32.29 -27.87 -12.88
C THR A 105 31.64 -26.50 -13.00
N GLY A 106 30.58 -26.27 -12.23
CA GLY A 106 29.87 -25.00 -12.17
C GLY A 106 30.75 -24.01 -11.43
N GLU A 107 31.41 -23.13 -12.19
CA GLU A 107 31.95 -21.89 -11.67
C GLU A 107 30.79 -21.15 -11.00
N GLY A 108 30.79 -21.19 -9.67
CA GLY A 108 29.85 -20.43 -8.85
C GLY A 108 30.13 -18.96 -9.08
N SER A 109 29.47 -18.41 -10.10
CA SER A 109 29.28 -16.98 -10.24
C SER A 109 28.33 -16.59 -9.12
N SER A 110 28.90 -16.38 -7.92
CA SER A 110 28.34 -15.48 -6.95
C SER A 110 28.27 -14.12 -7.64
N GLU A 111 27.22 -13.93 -8.43
CA GLU A 111 26.78 -12.62 -8.87
C GLU A 111 26.45 -11.89 -7.58
N GLU A 112 27.48 -11.21 -7.04
CA GLU A 112 27.26 -10.08 -6.18
C GLU A 112 26.31 -9.20 -6.97
N SER A 113 25.03 -9.30 -6.62
CA SER A 113 23.98 -8.39 -7.04
C SER A 113 24.41 -7.02 -6.56
N SER A 114 25.26 -6.39 -7.35
CA SER A 114 25.71 -5.02 -7.21
C SER A 114 24.42 -4.24 -7.19
N GLY A 115 24.09 -3.66 -6.02
CA GLY A 115 22.79 -3.11 -5.65
C GLY A 115 22.24 -2.06 -6.62
N GLY A 116 21.91 -2.51 -7.83
CA GLY A 116 21.19 -1.77 -8.84
C GLY A 116 19.79 -1.52 -8.31
N VAL A 117 19.27 -0.35 -8.64
CA VAL A 117 17.86 -0.04 -8.40
C VAL A 117 17.04 -1.12 -9.10
N SER A 118 16.20 -1.82 -8.35
CA SER A 118 15.26 -2.77 -8.94
C SER A 118 14.35 -2.01 -9.90
N ASP A 119 14.20 -2.47 -11.15
CA ASP A 119 13.26 -1.85 -12.08
C ASP A 119 11.80 -2.24 -11.79
N VAL A 120 11.59 -3.33 -11.04
CA VAL A 120 10.26 -3.82 -10.69
C VAL A 120 9.58 -2.93 -9.65
N GLY A 121 10.32 -2.48 -8.64
CA GLY A 121 9.83 -1.57 -7.60
C GLY A 121 9.30 -2.22 -6.32
N CYS A 122 8.94 -3.50 -6.35
CA CYS A 122 8.63 -4.28 -5.15
C CYS A 122 9.83 -5.09 -4.68
N ALA A 123 9.91 -5.27 -3.37
CA ALA A 123 11.07 -5.84 -2.69
C ALA A 123 11.31 -7.33 -2.99
N ASP A 124 10.25 -8.09 -3.18
CA ASP A 124 10.27 -9.50 -3.57
C ASP A 124 10.48 -9.72 -5.09
N GLY A 125 10.42 -8.65 -5.88
CA GLY A 125 10.72 -8.67 -7.30
C GLY A 125 9.53 -8.99 -8.20
N GLU A 126 8.30 -8.99 -7.67
CA GLU A 126 7.07 -9.15 -8.45
C GLU A 126 6.16 -7.92 -8.29
N ARG A 127 5.23 -7.70 -9.22
CA ARG A 127 4.21 -6.65 -9.09
C ARG A 127 2.88 -7.34 -8.99
N GLU A 128 2.09 -7.01 -7.98
CA GLU A 128 0.76 -7.62 -7.82
C GLU A 128 -0.30 -6.76 -8.48
N ALA A 129 -0.02 -5.46 -8.66
CA ALA A 129 -0.74 -4.60 -9.56
C ALA A 129 0.17 -3.63 -10.32
N LEU A 130 -0.39 -2.95 -11.33
CA LEU A 130 0.39 -2.12 -12.27
C LEU A 130 1.46 -2.94 -13.01
N LEU A 131 1.06 -4.12 -13.50
CA LEU A 131 1.93 -5.14 -14.11
C LEU A 131 2.71 -4.67 -15.36
N ASP A 132 2.20 -3.66 -16.06
CA ASP A 132 2.84 -3.13 -17.27
C ASP A 132 3.90 -2.08 -16.88
N GLU A 133 5.15 -2.52 -16.74
CA GLU A 133 6.29 -1.66 -16.41
C GLU A 133 6.54 -0.55 -17.45
N LEU A 134 6.13 -0.75 -18.71
CA LEU A 134 6.26 0.28 -19.73
C LEU A 134 5.19 1.37 -19.57
N ALA A 135 4.01 1.00 -19.08
CA ALA A 135 2.96 1.95 -18.72
C ALA A 135 3.20 2.62 -17.36
N PHE A 136 3.80 1.90 -16.41
CA PHE A 136 4.01 2.32 -15.01
C PHE A 136 5.49 2.19 -14.57
N PRO A 137 6.44 2.89 -15.23
CA PRO A 137 7.88 2.72 -14.99
C PRO A 137 8.38 3.28 -13.66
N SER A 138 7.58 4.11 -12.98
CA SER A 138 7.97 4.82 -11.75
C SER A 138 7.01 4.62 -10.58
N ILE A 139 6.07 3.68 -10.72
CA ILE A 139 5.14 3.31 -9.65
C ILE A 139 4.82 1.82 -9.72
N ALA A 140 4.83 1.15 -8.58
CA ALA A 140 4.51 -0.25 -8.42
C ALA A 140 3.49 -0.42 -7.28
N ALA A 141 2.69 -1.46 -7.36
CA ALA A 141 1.75 -1.83 -6.31
C ALA A 141 2.18 -3.18 -5.75
N CYS A 142 2.70 -3.13 -4.53
CA CYS A 142 3.44 -4.22 -3.89
C CYS A 142 2.60 -4.75 -2.73
N SER A 143 2.20 -6.01 -2.80
CA SER A 143 1.46 -6.69 -1.75
C SER A 143 2.42 -7.20 -0.68
N GLY A 144 1.86 -7.67 0.43
CA GLY A 144 2.65 -8.11 1.57
C GLY A 144 2.15 -7.53 2.89
N GLY A 145 2.67 -8.09 3.98
CA GLY A 145 2.42 -7.60 5.33
C GLY A 145 3.49 -6.60 5.82
N PHE A 146 3.13 -5.84 6.84
CA PHE A 146 4.04 -5.07 7.68
C PHE A 146 3.48 -4.99 9.11
N GLY A 147 4.32 -5.36 10.07
CA GLY A 147 4.02 -5.42 11.50
C GLY A 147 4.66 -4.29 12.30
N VAL A 148 5.64 -3.59 11.73
CA VAL A 148 6.14 -2.32 12.30
C VAL A 148 5.07 -1.25 12.02
N PRO A 149 4.49 -0.63 13.06
CA PRO A 149 3.36 0.28 12.86
C PRO A 149 3.72 1.54 12.09
N GLY A 150 2.77 1.94 11.25
CA GLY A 150 2.72 3.20 10.56
C GLY A 150 3.11 3.15 9.08
N VAL A 151 2.64 4.15 8.34
CA VAL A 151 2.90 4.33 6.90
C VAL A 151 3.65 5.62 6.57
N GLY A 152 3.89 6.48 7.58
CA GLY A 152 4.68 7.70 7.45
C GLY A 152 6.16 7.53 7.78
N THR A 153 6.60 6.32 8.14
CA THR A 153 8.03 6.01 8.25
C THR A 153 8.57 5.83 6.83
N ASN A 154 9.77 6.36 6.54
CA ASN A 154 10.48 6.17 5.27
C ASN A 154 11.77 5.38 5.51
N THR A 155 11.70 4.30 6.29
CA THR A 155 12.86 3.54 6.73
C THR A 155 12.51 2.05 6.78
N PRO A 156 13.08 1.24 5.87
CA PRO A 156 12.99 -0.21 5.93
C PRO A 156 13.58 -0.75 7.25
N THR A 157 12.90 -1.70 7.89
CA THR A 157 13.30 -2.30 9.18
C THR A 157 13.69 -3.78 9.08
N CYS A 158 13.26 -4.48 8.04
CA CYS A 158 13.60 -5.89 7.81
C CYS A 158 14.52 -6.10 6.59
N GLY A 159 15.13 -5.03 6.08
CA GLY A 159 16.10 -5.10 5.00
C GLY A 159 15.47 -5.33 3.62
N ARG A 160 14.25 -4.81 3.41
CA ARG A 160 13.45 -4.98 2.19
C ARG A 160 13.26 -6.46 1.84
N ASN A 161 12.90 -7.25 2.84
CA ASN A 161 12.53 -8.66 2.70
C ASN A 161 11.01 -8.87 2.81
N GLY A 162 10.23 -7.80 2.71
CA GLY A 162 8.77 -7.88 2.60
C GLY A 162 8.34 -8.36 1.21
N GLY A 163 7.04 -8.24 0.93
CA GLY A 163 6.44 -8.82 -0.29
C GLY A 163 5.68 -10.12 0.02
N ASP A 164 4.66 -10.45 -0.76
CA ASP A 164 3.85 -11.65 -0.56
C ASP A 164 4.54 -12.94 -0.99
N ASP A 165 5.46 -12.87 -1.94
CA ASP A 165 6.33 -13.97 -2.33
C ASP A 165 7.74 -13.87 -1.71
N GLY A 166 7.94 -12.84 -0.87
CA GLY A 166 9.19 -12.57 -0.17
C GLY A 166 9.46 -13.48 1.04
N PRO A 167 10.64 -13.34 1.68
CA PRO A 167 11.00 -14.11 2.88
C PRO A 167 10.15 -13.77 4.13
N SER A 168 9.48 -12.61 4.16
CA SER A 168 8.67 -12.14 5.30
C SER A 168 7.26 -11.70 4.85
N PRO A 169 6.42 -12.62 4.33
CA PRO A 169 5.12 -12.26 3.76
C PRO A 169 4.09 -11.81 4.79
N ASP A 170 4.26 -12.22 6.06
CA ASP A 170 3.47 -11.73 7.19
C ASP A 170 3.92 -10.35 7.70
N GLY A 171 5.12 -9.92 7.31
CA GLY A 171 5.70 -8.63 7.62
C GLY A 171 5.96 -8.36 9.09
N LEU A 172 5.97 -9.35 9.99
CA LEU A 172 5.96 -9.12 11.45
C LEU A 172 7.07 -8.18 11.97
N THR A 173 8.23 -8.15 11.31
CA THR A 173 9.36 -7.26 11.63
C THR A 173 9.65 -6.21 10.56
N CYS A 174 8.81 -6.15 9.53
CA CYS A 174 8.94 -5.26 8.38
C CYS A 174 8.08 -4.01 8.56
N SER A 175 8.60 -2.87 8.14
CA SER A 175 7.82 -1.65 7.90
C SER A 175 7.20 -1.71 6.52
N ILE A 176 6.25 -0.82 6.24
CA ILE A 176 5.63 -0.76 4.91
C ILE A 176 6.67 -0.45 3.80
N ASP A 177 7.75 0.27 4.10
CA ASP A 177 8.84 0.53 3.13
C ASP A 177 9.61 -0.72 2.74
N ASP A 178 9.60 -1.76 3.59
CA ASP A 178 10.24 -3.04 3.25
C ASP A 178 9.49 -3.79 2.13
N LEU A 179 8.27 -3.36 1.77
CA LEU A 179 7.56 -3.84 0.56
C LEU A 179 8.12 -3.21 -0.71
N CYS A 180 8.77 -2.04 -0.61
CA CYS A 180 9.36 -1.36 -1.74
C CYS A 180 10.81 -1.81 -1.95
N ALA A 181 11.25 -1.89 -3.20
CA ALA A 181 12.63 -2.24 -3.53
C ALA A 181 13.62 -1.10 -3.23
N ALA A 182 14.93 -1.39 -3.29
CA ALA A 182 15.94 -0.35 -3.21
C ALA A 182 15.81 0.66 -4.38
N GLY A 183 15.85 1.96 -4.06
CA GLY A 183 15.55 3.05 -5.01
C GLY A 183 14.05 3.36 -5.16
N TRP A 184 13.24 2.79 -4.26
CA TRP A 184 11.80 3.02 -4.16
C TRP A 184 11.40 3.25 -2.70
N HIS A 185 10.31 3.99 -2.53
CA HIS A 185 9.73 4.35 -1.24
C HIS A 185 8.19 4.26 -1.32
N VAL A 186 7.51 4.24 -0.17
CA VAL A 186 6.04 4.36 -0.16
C VAL A 186 5.66 5.75 -0.63
N CYS A 187 4.84 5.85 -1.68
CA CYS A 187 4.41 7.14 -2.23
C CYS A 187 3.87 8.04 -1.11
N VAL A 188 4.35 9.29 -1.03
CA VAL A 188 4.14 10.16 0.13
C VAL A 188 2.84 10.96 0.03
N SER A 189 2.39 11.27 -1.19
CA SER A 189 1.22 12.10 -1.41
C SER A 189 0.43 11.73 -2.66
N GLN A 190 -0.82 12.16 -2.73
CA GLN A 190 -1.62 12.04 -3.96
C GLN A 190 -0.95 12.75 -5.17
N GLY A 191 -0.25 13.85 -4.92
CA GLY A 191 0.42 14.63 -5.95
C GLY A 191 1.58 13.86 -6.57
N GLU A 192 2.29 13.09 -5.76
CA GLU A 192 3.34 12.19 -6.21
C GLU A 192 2.79 11.02 -7.02
N VAL A 193 1.74 10.36 -6.52
CA VAL A 193 1.07 9.27 -7.28
C VAL A 193 0.62 9.76 -8.66
N GLY A 194 0.06 10.97 -8.73
CA GLY A 194 -0.29 11.62 -10.00
C GLY A 194 0.92 11.92 -10.88
N ALA A 195 2.04 12.36 -10.30
CA ALA A 195 3.28 12.62 -11.02
C ALA A 195 3.93 11.35 -11.59
N MET A 196 3.71 10.20 -10.94
CA MET A 196 4.17 8.89 -11.42
C MET A 196 3.27 8.28 -12.52
N GLY A 197 2.28 9.03 -13.02
CA GLY A 197 1.49 8.66 -14.19
C GLY A 197 0.15 8.01 -13.89
N ILE A 198 -0.26 7.93 -12.62
CA ILE A 198 -1.59 7.42 -12.24
C ILE A 198 -2.60 8.58 -12.28
N ALA A 199 -3.45 8.59 -13.31
CA ALA A 199 -4.54 9.56 -13.42
C ALA A 199 -5.75 9.16 -12.55
N ASP A 200 -5.97 7.86 -12.38
CA ASP A 200 -7.00 7.26 -11.54
C ASP A 200 -6.58 5.85 -11.10
N CYS A 201 -7.17 5.35 -10.00
CA CYS A 201 -6.88 4.02 -9.46
C CYS A 201 -7.60 2.86 -10.19
N GLY A 202 -8.13 3.06 -11.40
CA GLY A 202 -8.88 2.04 -12.12
C GLY A 202 -8.06 0.79 -12.44
N SER A 203 -6.76 0.96 -12.70
CA SER A 203 -5.80 -0.13 -12.94
C SER A 203 -5.49 -0.98 -11.69
N LEU A 204 -5.93 -0.55 -10.51
CA LEU A 204 -5.68 -1.20 -9.21
C LEU A 204 -6.95 -1.91 -8.67
N SER A 205 -8.06 -1.89 -9.41
CA SER A 205 -9.39 -2.34 -8.94
C SER A 205 -9.77 -3.77 -9.38
N TRP A 206 -8.88 -4.76 -9.21
CA TRP A 206 -9.11 -6.09 -9.78
C TRP A 206 -8.90 -7.29 -8.85
N ASN A 207 -8.48 -7.09 -7.60
CA ASN A 207 -8.07 -8.19 -6.70
C ASN A 207 -8.42 -7.97 -5.22
N LEU A 208 -9.47 -7.20 -4.91
CA LEU A 208 -9.85 -6.89 -3.52
C LEU A 208 -8.71 -6.26 -2.71
N GLY A 209 -7.86 -5.47 -3.36
CA GLY A 209 -6.69 -4.85 -2.77
C GLY A 209 -6.96 -3.44 -2.26
N PHE A 210 -6.22 -3.06 -1.21
CA PHE A 210 -5.95 -1.68 -0.86
C PHE A 210 -4.43 -1.48 -0.89
N TYR A 211 -3.94 -0.54 -1.70
CA TYR A 211 -2.53 -0.19 -1.78
C TYR A 211 -2.34 1.19 -1.16
N ALA A 212 -1.82 1.20 0.06
CA ALA A 212 -1.66 2.37 0.88
C ALA A 212 -0.53 3.28 0.37
N THR A 213 -0.71 4.57 0.60
CA THR A 213 0.33 5.61 0.50
C THR A 213 0.59 6.17 1.90
N ALA A 214 1.58 7.07 2.05
CA ALA A 214 1.71 7.86 3.27
C ALA A 214 0.77 9.07 3.32
N GLN A 215 -0.06 9.29 2.28
CA GLN A 215 -1.05 10.37 2.24
C GLN A 215 -2.09 10.15 3.34
N SER A 216 -2.33 11.21 4.12
CA SER A 216 -3.28 11.23 5.23
C SER A 216 -4.17 12.46 5.24
N GLY A 217 -5.00 12.57 6.28
CA GLY A 217 -5.89 13.70 6.53
C GLY A 217 -5.93 14.11 8.00
N GLU A 218 -6.74 15.13 8.28
CA GLU A 218 -7.09 15.53 9.65
C GLU A 218 -8.30 14.72 10.17
N GLY A 219 -8.86 13.84 9.33
CA GLY A 219 -10.13 13.15 9.52
C GLY A 219 -11.14 13.50 8.41
N ASP A 220 -12.41 13.20 8.66
CA ASP A 220 -13.53 13.44 7.74
C ASP A 220 -13.37 12.81 6.35
N ASN A 221 -12.44 11.86 6.18
CA ASN A 221 -12.12 11.21 4.92
C ASN A 221 -11.67 12.21 3.83
N ALA A 222 -10.98 13.28 4.24
CA ALA A 222 -10.44 14.28 3.32
C ALA A 222 -8.91 14.28 3.35
N CYS A 223 -8.29 14.21 2.18
CA CYS A 223 -6.84 14.33 2.08
C CYS A 223 -6.40 15.75 2.45
N ALA A 224 -5.32 15.84 3.21
CA ALA A 224 -4.70 17.10 3.58
C ALA A 224 -3.18 17.00 3.47
N ALA A 225 -2.50 18.14 3.38
CA ALA A 225 -1.02 18.14 3.37
C ALA A 225 -0.42 17.69 4.71
N THR A 226 -1.23 17.68 5.76
CA THR A 226 -0.88 17.32 7.13
C THR A 226 -1.99 16.53 7.77
N GLY A 227 -1.68 15.89 8.90
CA GLY A 227 -2.63 15.13 9.68
C GLY A 227 -2.19 13.68 9.81
N THR A 228 -2.81 12.98 10.74
CA THR A 228 -2.45 11.61 11.12
C THR A 228 -3.62 10.65 11.03
N ASN A 229 -4.80 11.15 10.65
CA ASN A 229 -6.03 10.38 10.63
C ASN A 229 -6.46 10.09 9.19
N ASP A 230 -7.03 8.91 8.97
CA ASP A 230 -7.31 8.33 7.66
C ASP A 230 -6.03 8.14 6.81
N VAL A 231 -5.74 6.92 6.40
CA VAL A 231 -4.70 6.63 5.39
C VAL A 231 -5.37 6.43 4.03
N PHE A 232 -4.82 7.05 2.99
CA PHE A 232 -5.40 7.03 1.65
C PHE A 232 -4.56 6.17 0.69
N GLY A 233 -5.25 5.61 -0.29
CA GLY A 233 -4.64 4.70 -1.24
C GLY A 233 -5.47 4.46 -2.48
N CYS A 234 -5.04 3.48 -3.26
CA CYS A 234 -5.76 3.00 -4.43
C CYS A 234 -6.23 1.56 -4.23
N GLY A 235 -7.34 1.22 -4.86
CA GLY A 235 -7.81 -0.16 -4.89
C GLY A 235 -9.30 -0.27 -5.10
N ASP A 236 -9.83 -1.46 -4.83
CA ASP A 236 -11.26 -1.77 -4.85
C ASP A 236 -11.87 -1.92 -3.43
N VAL A 237 -11.06 -2.12 -2.39
CA VAL A 237 -11.48 -2.20 -0.97
C VAL A 237 -11.15 -0.94 -0.18
N GLY A 238 -11.96 -0.63 0.84
CA GLY A 238 -11.84 0.57 1.68
C GLY A 238 -12.96 1.59 1.48
N TYR A 239 -12.95 2.62 2.32
CA TYR A 239 -13.96 3.68 2.29
C TYR A 239 -13.86 4.51 1.02
N THR A 240 -14.99 4.75 0.35
CA THR A 240 -15.02 5.36 -1.00
C THR A 240 -15.46 6.82 -1.02
N ASN A 241 -16.10 7.32 0.03
CA ASN A 241 -16.63 8.68 0.07
C ASN A 241 -15.58 9.67 0.57
N ILE A 242 -14.46 9.69 -0.15
CA ILE A 242 -13.30 10.54 0.15
C ILE A 242 -13.35 11.83 -0.68
N SER A 243 -12.73 12.90 -0.18
CA SER A 243 -12.70 14.19 -0.88
C SER A 243 -11.31 14.79 -0.95
N GLY A 244 -11.01 15.51 -2.04
CA GLY A 244 -9.71 16.14 -2.24
C GLY A 244 -8.55 15.18 -2.55
N CYS A 245 -8.82 13.87 -2.66
CA CYS A 245 -7.80 12.81 -2.66
C CYS A 245 -7.26 12.37 -4.03
N ALA A 246 -7.79 12.89 -5.14
CA ALA A 246 -7.44 12.38 -6.47
C ALA A 246 -5.91 12.42 -6.72
N PRO A 247 -5.31 11.35 -7.29
CA PRO A 247 -5.97 10.21 -7.94
C PRO A 247 -6.43 9.10 -6.99
N LEU A 248 -6.07 9.16 -5.70
CA LEU A 248 -6.44 8.17 -4.70
C LEU A 248 -7.97 8.06 -4.59
N ASN A 249 -8.47 6.85 -4.41
CA ASN A 249 -9.90 6.53 -4.47
C ASN A 249 -10.41 5.69 -3.28
N ARG A 250 -9.53 5.36 -2.33
CA ARG A 250 -9.85 4.59 -1.13
C ARG A 250 -9.19 5.21 0.10
N SER A 251 -9.81 4.96 1.25
CA SER A 251 -9.27 5.25 2.57
C SER A 251 -9.46 4.04 3.49
N THR A 252 -8.62 3.93 4.51
CA THR A 252 -8.84 3.05 5.68
C THR A 252 -10.21 3.29 6.31
N GLY A 253 -10.66 4.56 6.35
CA GLY A 253 -11.79 5.00 7.15
C GLY A 253 -11.56 4.75 8.65
N ASN A 254 -12.53 5.13 9.48
CA ASN A 254 -12.38 4.99 10.93
C ASN A 254 -12.10 3.55 11.37
N LEU A 255 -10.97 3.33 12.04
CA LEU A 255 -10.61 2.03 12.64
C LEU A 255 -10.51 0.90 11.60
N CYS A 256 -10.17 1.22 10.35
CA CYS A 256 -10.01 0.22 9.27
C CYS A 256 -11.25 -0.67 9.03
N VAL A 257 -12.45 -0.30 9.50
CA VAL A 257 -13.63 -1.22 9.45
C VAL A 257 -14.12 -1.54 8.04
N GLU A 258 -13.72 -0.70 7.07
CA GLU A 258 -14.03 -0.87 5.64
C GLU A 258 -12.96 -1.67 4.89
N LEU A 259 -11.85 -1.99 5.58
CA LEU A 259 -10.81 -2.87 5.07
C LEU A 259 -11.05 -4.29 5.56
N MET A 260 -10.73 -5.25 4.69
CA MET A 260 -10.72 -6.66 5.06
C MET A 260 -9.45 -6.96 5.86
N GLY A 261 -9.53 -7.84 6.87
CA GLY A 261 -8.31 -8.34 7.53
C GLY A 261 -7.33 -8.88 6.47
N PRO A 262 -6.02 -8.65 6.60
CA PRO A 262 -5.32 -8.44 7.88
C PRO A 262 -4.98 -6.99 8.22
N TRP A 263 -5.62 -6.01 7.59
CA TRP A 263 -5.49 -4.59 7.95
C TRP A 263 -6.02 -4.33 9.36
N ASP A 264 -5.27 -3.57 10.16
CA ASP A 264 -5.67 -3.17 11.51
C ASP A 264 -5.25 -1.73 11.82
N CYS A 265 -6.19 -0.96 12.37
CA CYS A 265 -6.03 0.42 12.80
C CYS A 265 -6.24 0.50 14.32
N PRO A 266 -5.18 0.37 15.14
CA PRO A 266 -5.30 0.40 16.60
C PRO A 266 -5.76 1.76 17.15
N SER A 267 -5.63 2.82 16.36
CA SER A 267 -5.99 4.21 16.71
C SER A 267 -7.02 4.76 15.72
N ASN A 268 -7.93 5.61 16.21
CA ASN A 268 -8.91 6.34 15.39
C ASN A 268 -8.53 7.81 15.11
N VAL A 269 -7.32 8.22 15.51
CA VAL A 269 -6.82 9.60 15.34
C VAL A 269 -5.38 9.65 14.82
N ASP A 270 -4.66 8.53 14.90
CA ASP A 270 -3.28 8.39 14.47
C ASP A 270 -3.12 7.08 13.70
N GLU A 271 -3.84 6.95 12.59
CA GLU A 271 -3.71 5.80 11.70
C GLU A 271 -2.36 5.81 11.00
N VAL A 272 -1.82 6.98 10.64
CA VAL A 272 -0.49 7.09 10.00
C VAL A 272 0.62 6.49 10.86
N GLY A 273 0.56 6.64 12.18
CA GLY A 273 1.56 6.10 13.12
C GLY A 273 1.27 4.70 13.65
N THR A 274 0.06 4.17 13.45
CA THR A 274 -0.36 2.91 14.09
C THR A 274 -0.89 1.83 13.14
N LEU A 275 -1.20 2.17 11.88
CA LEU A 275 -1.67 1.22 10.88
C LEU A 275 -0.68 0.06 10.75
N VAL A 276 -1.22 -1.16 10.76
CA VAL A 276 -0.46 -2.39 10.50
C VAL A 276 -1.26 -3.29 9.56
N LYS A 277 -0.55 -4.23 8.92
CA LYS A 277 -1.17 -5.26 8.08
C LYS A 277 -0.42 -6.56 8.25
N THR A 278 -0.98 -7.51 8.98
CA THR A 278 -0.29 -8.79 9.29
C THR A 278 -0.66 -9.89 8.30
N GLY A 279 0.04 -9.94 7.17
CA GLY A 279 -0.23 -10.94 6.13
C GLY A 279 -0.23 -10.34 4.73
N PRO A 280 -0.08 -11.18 3.70
CA PRO A 280 0.07 -10.72 2.32
C PRO A 280 -1.25 -10.31 1.66
N ASP A 281 -2.38 -10.90 2.07
CA ASP A 281 -3.65 -10.73 1.38
C ASP A 281 -4.18 -9.29 1.37
N PHE A 282 -4.99 -8.95 0.36
CA PHE A 282 -5.74 -7.69 0.25
C PHE A 282 -4.87 -6.43 0.12
N GLY A 283 -3.76 -6.52 -0.61
CA GLY A 283 -2.94 -5.39 -1.05
C GLY A 283 -1.69 -5.15 -0.20
N GLY A 284 -1.26 -3.90 -0.10
CA GLY A 284 0.00 -3.53 0.54
C GLY A 284 0.34 -2.05 0.32
N ALA A 285 1.49 -1.76 -0.31
CA ALA A 285 1.97 -0.41 -0.55
C ALA A 285 1.88 0.01 -2.02
N LEU A 286 1.64 1.30 -2.27
CA LEU A 286 2.07 1.93 -3.52
C LEU A 286 3.50 2.42 -3.36
N CYS A 287 4.41 1.83 -4.13
CA CYS A 287 5.82 2.17 -4.14
C CYS A 287 6.13 3.12 -5.31
N CYS A 288 6.66 4.30 -4.99
CA CYS A 288 7.11 5.30 -5.95
C CYS A 288 8.63 5.22 -6.09
N ARG A 289 9.13 5.45 -7.31
CA ARG A 289 10.57 5.50 -7.58
C ARG A 289 11.16 6.80 -7.04
N ASP A 290 12.33 6.73 -6.41
CA ASP A 290 13.07 7.88 -5.86
C ASP A 290 13.53 8.90 -6.93
#